data_AF-A0A959VRD0-F1
#
_entry.id   AF-A0A959VRD0-F1
#
_cell.length_a   1.000
_cell.length_b   1.000
_cell.length_c   1.000
_cell.angle_alpha   90.00
_cell.angle_beta   90.00
_cell.angle_gamma   90.00
#
_symmetry.space_group_name_H-M   'P 1'
#
loop_
_entity.id
_entity.type
_entity.pdbx_description
1 polymer ?
#
loop_
_entity_poly.entity_id
_entity_poly.type
_entity_poly.pdbx_seq_one_letter_code
_entity_poly.pdbx_strand_id
1 'polypeptide(L)'
;MDSLLAEYVADRSREADAPADAFTGAAGGAACGDLARISISIDDGLVGSAVFGTEGCSATRAACACVCEMAEGETVLQVARIGADRIEEELGGLSPARRHAAMLAADALHRAISAAASSGETLAEASPDRVLVAVSGGVDSAVAALREQERGAEVVAVTVKLWADPDTDGTKACCSPEAVLGARGLTHDLGIPHFTLDLEGPFRERVVGEFLRGYGEGRTPNPCVLCNGEVRIAAMVDLADRLGASHLITGHYARVVEDEGGALVAAGRDEAKDQSYMLAALPPEVVARLRFPLADLSKQEVREIAERGGLSVARKPESQDLCFLAGQSKKDFLRRHGGLNDMAGPVVDEAGNELGEHPGHHHFTVGQRRGLGVAATEPLYVLGTDASTNTVRVGSRSRLSTDRVRLRNAVMHRDGGRVDRVRLRYHTEPVPARIDAPAGEHKALEVELERPFDGPAPGQAAVLMSGDVVVGHATIASQTGSK
;
A
#
# COMPACT_ATOMS: atom_id res chain seq x y z
N MET A 1 -12.30 20.79 36.83
CA MET A 1 -12.81 20.07 35.64
C MET A 1 -13.66 21.01 34.78
N ASP A 2 -14.70 21.66 35.31
CA ASP A 2 -15.57 22.53 34.49
C ASP A 2 -15.00 23.92 34.09
N SER A 3 -13.88 24.40 34.67
CA SER A 3 -13.39 25.76 34.37
C SER A 3 -12.68 25.88 33.01
N LEU A 4 -11.73 24.98 32.69
CA LEU A 4 -10.97 25.02 31.44
C LEU A 4 -11.87 24.78 30.22
N LEU A 5 -12.76 23.79 30.30
CA LEU A 5 -13.75 23.57 29.25
C LEU A 5 -14.63 24.82 29.05
N ALA A 6 -15.05 25.50 30.12
CA ALA A 6 -15.86 26.71 30.00
C ALA A 6 -15.09 27.88 29.35
N GLU A 7 -13.79 28.00 29.61
CA GLU A 7 -12.90 28.98 28.97
C GLU A 7 -12.84 28.74 27.46
N TYR A 8 -12.54 27.52 27.02
CA TYR A 8 -12.51 27.18 25.59
C TYR A 8 -13.89 27.24 24.91
N VAL A 9 -14.97 26.98 25.65
CA VAL A 9 -16.33 27.21 25.13
C VAL A 9 -16.56 28.69 24.85
N ALA A 10 -16.00 29.59 25.66
CA ALA A 10 -16.13 31.03 25.50
C ALA A 10 -15.14 31.63 24.50
N ASP A 11 -14.04 30.94 24.19
CA ASP A 11 -13.03 31.40 23.24
C ASP A 11 -13.59 31.44 21.81
N ARG A 12 -13.47 32.62 21.19
CA ARG A 12 -13.86 32.92 19.80
C ARG A 12 -12.70 33.51 19.01
N SER A 13 -11.50 33.61 19.60
CA SER A 13 -10.35 34.28 19.02
C SER A 13 -9.88 33.64 17.70
N ARG A 14 -10.10 32.32 17.56
CA ARG A 14 -9.69 31.49 16.42
C ARG A 14 -10.86 30.97 15.58
N GLU A 15 -12.08 31.42 15.86
CA GLU A 15 -13.26 31.09 15.05
C GLU A 15 -13.36 32.06 13.87
N ALA A 16 -12.82 31.67 12.72
CA ALA A 16 -12.65 32.55 11.57
C ALA A 16 -12.71 31.77 10.25
N ASP A 17 -12.87 32.52 9.15
CA ASP A 17 -12.72 31.96 7.81
C ASP A 17 -11.26 31.53 7.56
N ALA A 18 -11.09 30.46 6.78
CA ALA A 18 -9.78 29.94 6.45
C ALA A 18 -8.95 30.98 5.65
N PRO A 19 -7.67 31.20 6.01
CA PRO A 19 -6.74 31.94 5.16
C PRO A 19 -6.64 31.32 3.75
N ALA A 20 -6.31 32.12 2.74
CA ALA A 20 -6.31 31.68 1.35
C ALA A 20 -5.27 30.58 1.05
N ASP A 21 -4.18 30.55 1.80
CA ASP A 21 -3.06 29.63 1.74
C ASP A 21 -3.16 28.50 2.79
N ALA A 22 -4.23 28.44 3.58
CA ALA A 22 -4.37 27.44 4.62
C ALA A 22 -4.81 26.07 4.10
N PHE A 23 -4.19 25.03 4.65
CA PHE A 23 -4.64 23.66 4.50
C PHE A 23 -5.83 23.41 5.40
N THR A 24 -6.94 22.93 4.84
CA THR A 24 -8.19 22.75 5.56
C THR A 24 -8.59 21.30 5.63
N GLY A 25 -8.92 20.84 6.84
CA GLY A 25 -9.51 19.53 7.09
C GLY A 25 -10.87 19.66 7.74
N ALA A 26 -11.79 18.78 7.37
CA ALA A 26 -13.13 18.72 7.94
C ALA A 26 -13.50 17.30 8.36
N ALA A 27 -14.09 17.17 9.53
CA ALA A 27 -14.58 15.92 10.10
C ALA A 27 -16.00 16.10 10.65
N GLY A 28 -16.89 15.17 10.35
CA GLY A 28 -18.28 15.19 10.79
C GLY A 28 -18.94 13.85 10.57
N GLY A 29 -20.24 13.76 10.89
CA GLY A 29 -21.00 12.52 10.71
C GLY A 29 -21.00 11.59 11.92
N ALA A 30 -20.60 12.08 13.10
CA ALA A 30 -20.95 11.42 14.35
C ALA A 30 -22.48 11.36 14.51
N ALA A 31 -23.01 10.42 15.30
CA ALA A 31 -24.46 10.26 15.50
C ALA A 31 -25.17 11.54 16.01
N CYS A 32 -24.42 12.50 16.56
CA CYS A 32 -24.91 13.81 17.00
C CYS A 32 -25.10 14.84 15.88
N GLY A 33 -24.50 14.65 14.70
CA GLY A 33 -24.57 15.58 13.57
C GLY A 33 -23.52 16.70 13.57
N ASP A 34 -22.61 16.71 14.54
CA ASP A 34 -21.56 17.72 14.66
C ASP A 34 -20.57 17.68 13.46
N LEU A 35 -20.07 18.87 13.10
CA LEU A 35 -19.07 19.12 12.08
C LEU A 35 -17.97 20.03 12.64
N ALA A 36 -16.73 19.61 12.48
CA ALA A 36 -15.52 20.36 12.79
C ALA A 36 -14.73 20.64 11.52
N ARG A 37 -14.22 21.87 11.39
CA ARG A 37 -13.28 22.30 10.36
C ARG A 37 -12.10 22.96 11.03
N ILE A 38 -10.89 22.55 10.67
CA ILE A 38 -9.63 23.13 11.12
C ILE A 38 -8.85 23.54 9.88
N SER A 39 -8.28 24.75 9.90
CA SER A 39 -7.46 25.30 8.83
C SER A 39 -6.14 25.79 9.41
N ILE A 40 -5.02 25.33 8.84
CA ILE A 40 -3.67 25.70 9.27
C ILE A 40 -2.86 26.28 8.11
N SER A 41 -2.14 27.37 8.33
CA SER A 41 -1.08 27.81 7.42
C SER A 41 0.26 27.25 7.88
N ILE A 42 1.10 26.85 6.93
CA ILE A 42 2.44 26.31 7.22
C ILE A 42 3.47 27.18 6.52
N ASP A 43 4.48 27.60 7.26
CA ASP A 43 5.63 28.36 6.77
C ASP A 43 6.90 27.74 7.37
N ASP A 44 7.80 27.26 6.51
CA ASP A 44 9.06 26.58 6.89
C ASP A 44 8.90 25.51 8.00
N GLY A 45 7.85 24.69 7.91
CA GLY A 45 7.56 23.62 8.87
C GLY A 45 6.97 24.06 10.22
N LEU A 46 6.63 25.34 10.37
CA LEU A 46 5.89 25.90 11.51
C LEU A 46 4.43 26.19 11.11
N VAL A 47 3.51 25.98 12.05
CA VAL A 47 2.12 26.38 11.87
C VAL A 47 2.00 27.88 12.21
N GLY A 48 1.88 28.72 11.18
CA GLY A 48 1.83 30.18 11.35
C GLY A 48 0.50 30.68 11.89
N SER A 49 -0.61 30.08 11.45
CA SER A 49 -1.96 30.35 11.95
C SER A 49 -2.79 29.08 11.99
N ALA A 50 -3.68 28.98 12.98
CA ALA A 50 -4.64 27.90 13.10
C ALA A 50 -6.02 28.47 13.43
N VAL A 51 -7.00 28.24 12.56
CA VAL A 51 -8.38 28.71 12.74
C VAL A 51 -9.35 27.56 12.61
N PHE A 52 -10.55 27.72 13.17
CA PHE A 52 -11.58 26.69 13.12
C PHE A 52 -12.95 27.24 12.72
N GLY A 53 -13.79 26.34 12.23
CA GLY A 53 -15.23 26.52 12.12
C GLY A 53 -15.94 25.28 12.65
N THR A 54 -17.06 25.46 13.35
CA THR A 54 -17.83 24.33 13.89
C THR A 54 -19.33 24.52 13.74
N GLU A 55 -20.02 23.43 13.45
CA GLU A 55 -21.47 23.31 13.61
C GLU A 55 -21.72 22.15 14.58
N GLY A 56 -22.22 22.40 15.79
CA GLY A 56 -22.37 21.31 16.76
C GLY A 56 -22.43 21.78 18.21
N CYS A 57 -22.16 20.85 19.13
CA CYS A 57 -22.22 21.12 20.56
C CYS A 57 -21.07 22.02 21.05
N SER A 58 -21.24 22.60 22.25
CA SER A 58 -20.22 23.46 22.86
C SER A 58 -18.90 22.74 23.12
N ALA A 59 -18.93 21.43 23.38
CA ALA A 59 -17.72 20.63 23.56
C ALA A 59 -16.91 20.52 22.26
N THR A 60 -17.57 20.38 21.11
CA THR A 60 -16.91 20.36 19.78
C THR A 60 -16.24 21.69 19.49
N ARG A 61 -16.92 22.81 19.78
CA ARG A 61 -16.30 24.13 19.68
C ARG A 61 -15.05 24.25 20.57
N ALA A 62 -15.16 23.87 21.83
CA ALA A 62 -14.05 23.95 22.78
C ALA A 62 -12.87 23.08 22.34
N ALA A 63 -13.12 21.87 21.84
CA ALA A 63 -12.09 21.00 21.31
C ALA A 63 -11.38 21.60 20.08
N CYS A 64 -12.12 22.24 19.17
CA CYS A 64 -11.51 22.92 18.02
C CYS A 64 -10.69 24.15 18.43
N ALA A 65 -11.18 24.96 19.37
CA ALA A 65 -10.43 26.09 19.90
C ALA A 65 -9.11 25.64 20.56
N CYS A 66 -9.19 24.60 21.41
CA CYS A 66 -8.04 23.96 22.04
C CYS A 66 -7.03 23.45 21.01
N VAL A 67 -7.49 22.73 19.99
CA VAL A 67 -6.61 22.26 18.90
C VAL A 67 -5.88 23.40 18.20
N CYS A 68 -6.57 24.49 17.87
CA CYS A 68 -5.93 25.62 17.21
C CYS A 68 -4.92 26.33 18.12
N GLU A 69 -5.22 26.49 19.41
CA GLU A 69 -4.28 27.03 20.39
C GLU A 69 -3.03 26.16 20.53
N MET A 70 -3.20 24.84 20.61
CA MET A 70 -2.09 23.89 20.69
C MET A 70 -1.24 23.82 19.41
N ALA A 71 -1.81 24.22 18.26
CA ALA A 71 -1.14 24.11 16.97
C ALA A 71 -0.40 25.38 16.57
N GLU A 72 -0.94 26.55 16.87
CA GLU A 72 -0.39 27.84 16.45
C GLU A 72 1.01 28.09 17.04
N GLY A 73 1.99 28.37 16.18
CA GLY A 73 3.39 28.59 16.55
C GLY A 73 4.22 27.32 16.76
N GLU A 74 3.61 26.14 16.68
CA GLU A 74 4.29 24.86 16.85
C GLU A 74 4.81 24.29 15.52
N THR A 75 5.78 23.37 15.61
CA THR A 75 6.25 22.63 14.42
C THR A 75 5.18 21.66 13.93
N VAL A 76 5.09 21.42 12.62
CA VAL A 76 4.14 20.45 12.04
C VAL A 76 4.31 19.05 12.66
N LEU A 77 5.55 18.67 13.03
CA LEU A 77 5.82 17.41 13.72
C LEU A 77 5.19 17.35 15.12
N GLN A 78 5.20 18.43 15.89
CA GLN A 78 4.52 18.47 17.20
C GLN A 78 3.00 18.47 17.03
N VAL A 79 2.49 19.21 16.05
CA VAL A 79 1.06 19.25 15.72
C VAL A 79 0.54 17.87 15.28
N ALA A 80 1.34 17.10 14.53
CA ALA A 80 1.03 15.73 14.13
C ALA A 80 0.96 14.72 15.29
N ARG A 81 1.35 15.10 16.52
CA ARG A 81 1.16 14.29 17.75
C ARG A 81 -0.15 14.60 18.47
N ILE A 82 -0.88 15.64 18.07
CA ILE A 82 -2.13 16.03 18.72
C ILE A 82 -3.19 14.98 18.36
N GLY A 83 -3.59 14.19 19.35
CA GLY A 83 -4.65 13.19 19.27
C GLY A 83 -5.80 13.50 20.22
N ALA A 84 -6.88 12.72 20.13
CA ALA A 84 -8.09 12.92 20.94
C ALA A 84 -7.80 12.90 22.45
N ASP A 85 -6.90 12.01 22.90
CA ASP A 85 -6.58 11.87 24.33
C ASP A 85 -5.81 13.08 24.87
N ARG A 86 -4.91 13.67 24.07
CA ARG A 86 -4.18 14.90 24.43
C ARG A 86 -5.12 16.11 24.48
N ILE A 87 -6.06 16.21 23.53
CA ILE A 87 -7.09 17.27 23.53
C ILE A 87 -7.99 17.12 24.77
N GLU A 88 -8.38 15.89 25.09
CA GLU A 88 -9.18 15.60 26.29
C GLU A 88 -8.45 16.02 27.57
N GLU A 89 -7.16 15.71 27.69
CA GLU A 89 -6.32 16.13 28.82
C GLU A 89 -6.23 17.66 28.94
N GLU A 90 -5.97 18.35 27.82
CA GLU A 90 -5.83 19.81 27.78
C GLU A 90 -7.13 20.54 28.14
N LEU A 91 -8.29 19.97 27.79
CA LEU A 91 -9.60 20.47 28.21
C LEU A 91 -9.91 20.23 29.69
N GLY A 92 -9.00 19.61 30.44
CA GLY A 92 -9.19 19.22 31.84
C GLY A 92 -10.07 17.99 32.01
N GLY A 93 -10.18 17.15 30.98
CA GLY A 93 -11.00 15.93 30.93
C GLY A 93 -12.37 16.15 30.30
N LEU A 94 -12.86 15.15 29.56
CA LEU A 94 -14.20 15.14 28.98
C LEU A 94 -15.04 14.01 29.57
N SER A 95 -16.35 14.22 29.66
CA SER A 95 -17.24 13.10 29.98
C SER A 95 -17.27 12.10 28.82
N PRO A 96 -17.55 10.81 29.06
CA PRO A 96 -17.63 9.82 27.98
C PRO A 96 -18.58 10.21 26.84
N ALA A 97 -19.67 10.91 27.15
CA ALA A 97 -20.62 11.41 26.16
C ALA A 97 -20.07 12.53 25.27
N ARG A 98 -19.03 13.25 25.73
CA ARG A 98 -18.42 14.40 25.03
C ARG A 98 -17.08 14.07 24.37
N ARG A 99 -16.49 12.88 24.62
CA ARG A 99 -15.20 12.47 24.02
C ARG A 99 -15.19 12.50 22.49
N HIS A 100 -16.36 12.33 21.86
CA HIS A 100 -16.51 12.47 20.41
C HIS A 100 -16.07 13.85 19.89
N ALA A 101 -16.19 14.92 20.69
CA ALA A 101 -15.75 16.26 20.32
C ALA A 101 -14.24 16.33 20.07
N ALA A 102 -13.45 15.74 20.98
CA ALA A 102 -11.99 15.65 20.84
C ALA A 102 -11.60 14.81 19.62
N MET A 103 -12.32 13.71 19.36
CA MET A 103 -12.09 12.88 18.17
C MET A 103 -12.36 13.65 16.88
N LEU A 104 -13.47 14.39 16.80
CA LEU A 104 -13.81 15.20 15.62
C LEU A 104 -12.78 16.31 15.37
N ALA A 105 -12.36 17.01 16.42
CA ALA A 105 -11.34 18.06 16.30
C ALA A 105 -9.98 17.49 15.85
N ALA A 106 -9.55 16.36 16.43
CA ALA A 106 -8.35 15.66 15.99
C ALA A 106 -8.46 15.20 14.52
N ASP A 107 -9.60 14.65 14.11
CA ASP A 107 -9.80 14.22 12.72
C ASP A 107 -9.77 15.37 11.73
N ALA A 108 -10.37 16.51 12.08
CA ALA A 108 -10.32 17.71 11.27
C ALA A 108 -8.88 18.24 11.15
N LEU A 109 -8.12 18.30 12.24
CA LEU A 109 -6.71 18.67 12.23
C LEU A 109 -5.88 17.73 11.34
N HIS A 110 -5.99 16.42 11.54
CA HIS A 110 -5.20 15.44 10.79
C HIS A 110 -5.55 15.40 9.30
N ARG A 111 -6.77 15.77 8.92
CA ARG A 111 -7.13 16.00 7.50
C ARG A 111 -6.49 17.26 6.95
N ALA A 112 -6.34 18.32 7.74
CA ALA A 112 -5.59 19.52 7.34
C ALA A 112 -4.09 19.19 7.15
N ILE A 113 -3.50 18.44 8.09
CA ILE A 113 -2.12 17.94 7.97
C ILE A 113 -1.97 17.01 6.76
N SER A 114 -2.97 16.17 6.47
CA SER A 114 -2.95 15.30 5.28
C SER A 114 -2.98 16.10 3.97
N ALA A 115 -3.73 17.21 3.93
CA ALA A 115 -3.73 18.13 2.79
C ALA A 115 -2.36 18.79 2.61
N ALA A 116 -1.71 19.21 3.70
CA ALA A 116 -0.33 19.71 3.67
C ALA A 116 0.67 18.62 3.23
N ALA A 117 0.54 17.40 3.74
CA ALA A 117 1.37 16.25 3.35
C ALA A 117 1.19 15.83 1.88
N SER A 118 0.11 16.26 1.24
CA SER A 118 -0.16 16.04 -0.18
C SER A 118 0.20 17.24 -1.06
N SER A 119 0.72 18.33 -0.47
CA SER A 119 1.17 19.54 -1.18
C SER A 119 2.67 19.48 -1.50
N GLY A 120 3.22 20.55 -2.07
CA GLY A 120 4.67 20.69 -2.30
C GLY A 120 5.43 21.31 -1.12
N GLU A 121 4.77 21.60 0.00
CA GLU A 121 5.36 22.35 1.11
C GLU A 121 6.45 21.56 1.85
N THR A 122 7.45 22.29 2.34
CA THR A 122 8.42 21.75 3.30
C THR A 122 7.76 21.71 4.67
N LEU A 123 7.77 20.53 5.31
CA LEU A 123 7.03 20.29 6.56
C LEU A 123 7.95 20.22 7.79
N ALA A 124 9.25 20.02 7.60
CA ALA A 124 10.24 20.09 8.66
C ALA A 124 11.66 20.27 8.10
N GLU A 125 12.54 20.87 8.90
CA GLU A 125 13.98 20.93 8.59
C GLU A 125 14.61 19.54 8.52
N ALA A 126 15.63 19.37 7.68
CA ALA A 126 16.35 18.10 7.54
C ALA A 126 17.03 17.64 8.83
N SER A 127 16.84 16.37 9.19
CA SER A 127 17.46 15.71 10.33
C SER A 127 18.05 14.37 9.90
N PRO A 128 19.36 14.13 10.06
CA PRO A 128 19.99 12.87 9.66
C PRO A 128 19.46 11.67 10.48
N ASP A 129 19.04 11.94 11.72
CA ASP A 129 18.54 10.94 12.67
C ASP A 129 17.04 10.65 12.48
N ARG A 130 16.35 11.44 11.64
CA ARG A 130 14.93 11.26 11.36
C ARG A 130 14.68 10.20 10.31
N VAL A 131 13.71 9.35 10.58
CA VAL A 131 13.24 8.31 9.66
C VAL A 131 11.72 8.36 9.53
N LEU A 132 11.23 8.15 8.32
CA LEU A 132 9.80 8.01 8.06
C LEU A 132 9.44 6.53 8.06
N VAL A 133 8.50 6.09 8.89
CA VAL A 133 8.07 4.69 8.97
C VAL A 133 6.68 4.54 8.38
N ALA A 134 6.55 3.66 7.38
CA ALA A 134 5.26 3.31 6.80
C ALA A 134 4.48 2.38 7.75
N VAL A 135 3.38 2.89 8.32
CA VAL A 135 2.53 2.19 9.29
C VAL A 135 1.17 1.86 8.68
N SER A 136 0.89 0.56 8.48
CA SER A 136 -0.38 0.08 7.93
C SER A 136 -1.37 -0.41 9.00
N GLY A 137 -1.10 -0.14 10.28
CA GLY A 137 -1.88 -0.63 11.42
C GLY A 137 -1.79 -2.15 11.65
N GLY A 138 -0.75 -2.80 11.09
CA GLY A 138 -0.42 -4.21 11.31
C GLY A 138 0.80 -4.39 12.20
N VAL A 139 1.02 -5.62 12.66
CA VAL A 139 2.13 -5.99 13.57
C VAL A 139 3.49 -5.61 12.99
N ASP A 140 3.75 -5.94 11.72
CA ASP A 140 5.07 -5.78 11.11
C ASP A 140 5.53 -4.32 11.10
N SER A 141 4.68 -3.42 10.61
CA SER A 141 5.02 -2.00 10.57
C SER A 141 5.13 -1.38 11.97
N ALA A 142 4.37 -1.88 12.94
CA ALA A 142 4.43 -1.40 14.33
C ALA A 142 5.77 -1.81 14.98
N VAL A 143 6.20 -3.05 14.76
CA VAL A 143 7.51 -3.53 15.23
C VAL A 143 8.65 -2.80 14.50
N ALA A 144 8.51 -2.51 13.21
CA ALA A 144 9.49 -1.71 12.49
C ALA A 144 9.65 -0.31 13.11
N ALA A 145 8.55 0.37 13.45
CA ALA A 145 8.59 1.66 14.13
C ALA A 145 9.26 1.58 15.51
N LEU A 146 8.86 0.60 16.33
CA LEU A 146 9.43 0.37 17.66
C LEU A 146 10.95 0.13 17.59
N ARG A 147 11.42 -0.69 16.64
CA ARG A 147 12.85 -0.98 16.49
C ARG A 147 13.68 0.25 16.11
N GLU A 148 13.14 1.16 15.31
CA GLU A 148 13.83 2.41 14.98
C GLU A 148 13.87 3.36 16.17
N GLN A 149 12.80 3.42 16.99
CA GLN A 149 12.84 4.13 18.28
C GLN A 149 13.89 3.55 19.24
N GLU A 150 13.97 2.22 19.36
CA GLU A 150 14.98 1.54 20.19
C GLU A 150 16.42 1.81 19.70
N ARG A 151 16.61 2.11 18.41
CA ARG A 151 17.89 2.55 17.83
C ARG A 151 18.20 4.03 18.08
N GLY A 152 17.27 4.77 18.68
CA GLY A 152 17.41 6.20 18.95
C GLY A 152 17.04 7.11 17.78
N ALA A 153 16.38 6.59 16.74
CA ALA A 153 15.96 7.41 15.61
C ALA A 153 14.79 8.34 16.00
N GLU A 154 14.76 9.53 15.38
CA GLU A 154 13.59 10.40 15.43
C GLU A 154 12.53 9.84 14.47
N VAL A 155 11.64 8.99 14.99
CA VAL A 155 10.64 8.32 14.18
C VAL A 155 9.46 9.24 13.88
N VAL A 156 9.10 9.34 12.59
CA VAL A 156 7.84 9.90 12.10
C VAL A 156 7.06 8.80 11.39
N ALA A 157 5.76 8.70 11.60
CA ALA A 157 4.93 7.67 10.96
C ALA A 157 4.11 8.24 9.80
N VAL A 158 3.93 7.43 8.76
CA VAL A 158 3.00 7.71 7.66
C VAL A 158 2.07 6.52 7.42
N THR A 159 0.79 6.80 7.21
CA THR A 159 -0.17 5.83 6.66
C THR A 159 -0.63 6.30 5.29
N VAL A 160 -0.75 5.37 4.35
CA VAL A 160 -1.25 5.67 3.01
C VAL A 160 -2.69 5.22 2.89
N LYS A 161 -3.55 6.14 2.48
CA LYS A 161 -4.94 5.89 2.12
C LYS A 161 -5.01 5.62 0.62
N LEU A 162 -5.39 4.41 0.24
CA LEU A 162 -5.34 3.93 -1.15
C LEU A 162 -6.73 3.70 -1.74
N TRP A 163 -7.69 3.31 -0.92
CA TRP A 163 -9.00 2.92 -1.41
C TRP A 163 -10.06 3.07 -0.33
N ALA A 164 -11.14 3.78 -0.65
CA ALA A 164 -12.38 3.77 0.10
C ALA A 164 -13.53 3.37 -0.82
N ASP A 165 -14.23 2.29 -0.49
CA ASP A 165 -15.49 1.89 -1.13
C ASP A 165 -16.57 1.84 -0.03
N PRO A 166 -17.58 2.74 -0.07
CA PRO A 166 -18.64 2.80 0.94
C PRO A 166 -19.44 1.50 1.10
N ASP A 167 -19.44 0.63 0.09
CA ASP A 167 -20.16 -0.64 0.11
C ASP A 167 -19.25 -1.82 0.53
N THR A 168 -18.06 -1.53 1.07
CA THR A 168 -17.11 -2.54 1.59
C THR A 168 -16.93 -2.41 3.09
N ASP A 169 -16.50 -3.51 3.71
CA ASP A 169 -16.08 -3.49 5.11
C ASP A 169 -14.65 -2.92 5.19
N GLY A 170 -14.56 -1.60 5.45
CA GLY A 170 -13.29 -0.88 5.58
C GLY A 170 -12.34 -1.50 6.61
N THR A 171 -12.84 -2.23 7.62
CA THR A 171 -11.98 -2.87 8.63
C THR A 171 -11.09 -3.99 8.07
N LYS A 172 -11.42 -4.52 6.89
CA LYS A 172 -10.67 -5.59 6.22
C LYS A 172 -9.58 -5.08 5.26
N ALA A 173 -9.55 -3.78 4.99
CA ALA A 173 -8.51 -3.15 4.19
C ALA A 173 -7.48 -2.46 5.09
N CYS A 174 -6.18 -2.63 4.81
CA CYS A 174 -5.11 -1.98 5.57
C CYS A 174 -4.93 -0.47 5.26
N CYS A 175 -5.70 0.06 4.32
CA CYS A 175 -5.61 1.43 3.82
C CYS A 175 -6.98 2.16 3.81
N SER A 176 -7.93 1.66 4.60
CA SER A 176 -9.25 2.28 4.82
C SER A 176 -9.19 3.44 5.81
N PRO A 177 -10.24 4.28 5.89
CA PRO A 177 -10.36 5.28 6.94
C PRO A 177 -10.20 4.72 8.36
N GLU A 178 -10.77 3.55 8.65
CA GLU A 178 -10.64 2.90 9.97
C GLU A 178 -9.20 2.44 10.23
N ALA A 179 -8.50 1.94 9.20
CA ALA A 179 -7.10 1.55 9.32
C ALA A 179 -6.19 2.75 9.57
N VAL A 180 -6.47 3.91 8.94
CA VAL A 180 -5.76 5.17 9.19
C VAL A 180 -5.94 5.61 10.64
N LEU A 181 -7.17 5.61 11.15
CA LEU A 181 -7.46 5.96 12.54
C LEU A 181 -6.74 5.02 13.53
N GLY A 182 -6.77 3.71 13.26
CA GLY A 182 -6.07 2.71 14.08
C GLY A 182 -4.54 2.87 14.05
N ALA A 183 -3.96 3.18 12.90
CA ALA A 183 -2.53 3.44 12.76
C ALA A 183 -2.11 4.74 13.47
N ARG A 184 -2.93 5.79 13.39
CA ARG A 184 -2.72 7.04 14.12
C ARG A 184 -2.77 6.83 15.63
N GLY A 185 -3.78 6.13 16.14
CA GLY A 185 -3.86 5.79 17.57
C GLY A 185 -2.63 5.01 18.05
N LEU A 186 -2.27 3.95 17.33
CA LEU A 186 -1.08 3.15 17.63
C LEU A 186 0.22 3.97 17.68
N THR A 187 0.37 4.94 16.78
CA THR A 187 1.58 5.78 16.71
C THR A 187 1.58 6.86 17.79
N HIS A 188 0.41 7.42 18.12
CA HIS A 188 0.25 8.33 19.26
C HIS A 188 0.53 7.63 20.60
N ASP A 189 0.11 6.37 20.79
CA ASP A 189 0.45 5.55 21.96
C ASP A 189 1.98 5.40 22.15
N LEU A 190 2.73 5.44 21.04
CA LEU A 190 4.20 5.39 21.02
C LEU A 190 4.86 6.78 21.07
N GLY A 191 4.07 7.85 21.17
CA GLY A 191 4.54 9.23 21.13
C GLY A 191 5.12 9.65 19.77
N ILE A 192 4.74 8.97 18.68
CA ILE A 192 5.23 9.19 17.33
C ILE A 192 4.27 10.13 16.58
N PRO A 193 4.78 11.19 15.90
CA PRO A 193 3.95 12.02 15.02
C PRO A 193 3.46 11.21 13.81
N HIS A 194 2.20 11.43 13.42
CA HIS A 194 1.55 10.66 12.37
C HIS A 194 1.07 11.55 11.22
N PHE A 195 1.34 11.10 10.00
CA PHE A 195 0.87 11.70 8.76
C PHE A 195 0.01 10.72 7.97
N THR A 196 -0.93 11.26 7.20
CA THR A 196 -1.70 10.48 6.21
C THR A 196 -1.44 11.03 4.82
N LEU A 197 -1.06 10.16 3.89
CA LEU A 197 -1.01 10.46 2.46
C LEU A 197 -2.26 9.91 1.77
N ASP A 198 -3.03 10.80 1.12
CA ASP A 198 -4.15 10.40 0.29
C ASP A 198 -3.66 10.12 -1.14
N LEU A 199 -3.62 8.83 -1.50
CA LEU A 199 -3.22 8.37 -2.82
C LEU A 199 -4.37 7.65 -3.54
N GLU A 200 -5.63 7.88 -3.14
CA GLU A 200 -6.78 7.19 -3.74
C GLU A 200 -6.88 7.43 -5.25
N GLY A 201 -6.68 8.68 -5.69
CA GLY A 201 -6.72 9.05 -7.11
C GLY A 201 -5.69 8.29 -7.94
N PRO A 202 -4.37 8.48 -7.67
CA PRO A 202 -3.30 7.77 -8.36
C PRO A 202 -3.43 6.24 -8.28
N PHE A 203 -3.87 5.71 -7.14
CA PHE A 203 -4.08 4.28 -6.96
C PHE A 203 -5.23 3.74 -7.82
N ARG A 204 -6.37 4.45 -7.85
CA ARG A 204 -7.53 4.08 -8.67
C ARG A 204 -7.17 4.06 -10.16
N GLU A 205 -6.47 5.10 -10.62
CA GLU A 205 -6.08 5.21 -12.03
C GLU A 205 -5.04 4.16 -12.42
N ARG A 206 -3.90 4.11 -11.72
CA ARG A 206 -2.74 3.34 -12.16
C ARG A 206 -2.82 1.88 -11.74
N VAL A 207 -3.31 1.57 -10.54
CA VAL A 207 -3.30 0.20 -10.01
C VAL A 207 -4.62 -0.50 -10.31
N VAL A 208 -5.74 0.08 -9.88
CA VAL A 208 -7.07 -0.53 -10.07
C VAL A 208 -7.46 -0.51 -11.55
N GLY A 209 -7.20 0.59 -12.26
CA GLY A 209 -7.41 0.69 -13.70
C GLY A 209 -6.69 -0.41 -14.50
N GLU A 210 -5.38 -0.61 -14.24
CA GLU A 210 -4.62 -1.69 -14.91
C GLU A 210 -5.11 -3.08 -14.50
N PHE A 211 -5.50 -3.25 -13.24
CA PHE A 211 -6.09 -4.51 -12.77
C PHE A 211 -7.35 -4.86 -13.56
N LEU A 212 -8.30 -3.93 -13.66
CA LEU A 212 -9.57 -4.13 -14.38
C LEU A 212 -9.33 -4.33 -15.88
N ARG A 213 -8.51 -3.48 -16.50
CA ARG A 213 -8.16 -3.59 -17.93
C ARG A 213 -7.49 -4.92 -18.24
N GLY A 214 -6.54 -5.34 -17.41
CA GLY A 214 -5.83 -6.59 -17.61
C GLY A 214 -6.77 -7.79 -17.57
N TYR A 215 -7.68 -7.87 -16.60
CA TYR A 215 -8.69 -8.94 -16.57
C TYR A 215 -9.65 -8.87 -17.76
N GLY A 216 -10.05 -7.68 -18.19
CA GLY A 216 -10.88 -7.49 -19.39
C GLY A 216 -10.17 -7.88 -20.70
N GLU A 217 -8.84 -7.90 -20.72
CA GLU A 217 -8.01 -8.36 -21.84
C GLU A 217 -7.54 -9.83 -21.68
N GLY A 218 -8.06 -10.58 -20.71
CA GLY A 218 -7.66 -11.98 -20.46
C GLY A 218 -6.29 -12.15 -19.79
N ARG A 219 -5.69 -11.07 -19.27
CA ARG A 219 -4.43 -11.10 -18.50
C ARG A 219 -4.73 -11.26 -17.00
N THR A 220 -3.71 -11.58 -16.21
CA THR A 220 -3.77 -11.62 -14.73
C THR A 220 -2.72 -10.67 -14.15
N PRO A 221 -3.05 -9.37 -13.95
CA PRO A 221 -2.13 -8.38 -13.41
C PRO A 221 -1.71 -8.67 -11.97
N ASN A 222 -0.51 -8.21 -11.59
CA ASN A 222 -0.08 -8.14 -10.19
C ASN A 222 -0.16 -6.69 -9.67
N PRO A 223 -1.22 -6.31 -8.93
CA PRO A 223 -1.40 -4.93 -8.48
C PRO A 223 -0.42 -4.51 -7.38
N CYS A 224 0.16 -5.44 -6.62
CA CYS A 224 1.08 -5.12 -5.53
C CYS A 224 2.44 -4.67 -6.03
N VAL A 225 2.99 -5.35 -7.05
CA VAL A 225 4.24 -4.95 -7.72
C VAL A 225 4.10 -3.54 -8.29
N LEU A 226 2.97 -3.29 -8.96
CA LEU A 226 2.65 -1.98 -9.55
C LEU A 226 2.48 -0.90 -8.49
N CYS A 227 1.72 -1.17 -7.42
CA CYS A 227 1.49 -0.21 -6.35
C CYS A 227 2.80 0.18 -5.62
N ASN A 228 3.65 -0.80 -5.31
CA ASN A 228 4.95 -0.53 -4.68
C ASN A 228 5.89 0.22 -5.62
N GLY A 229 6.01 -0.22 -6.88
CA GLY A 229 6.93 0.36 -7.86
C GLY A 229 6.56 1.78 -8.28
N GLU A 230 5.27 2.10 -8.38
CA GLU A 230 4.83 3.31 -9.09
C GLU A 230 4.00 4.29 -8.27
N VAL A 231 3.40 3.87 -7.14
CA VAL A 231 2.44 4.71 -6.40
C VAL A 231 2.91 5.01 -4.99
N ARG A 232 2.97 3.99 -4.11
CA ARG A 232 3.05 4.24 -2.68
C ARG A 232 4.46 4.56 -2.19
N ILE A 233 5.48 3.83 -2.65
CA ILE A 233 6.84 3.97 -2.10
C ILE A 233 7.43 5.31 -2.57
N ALA A 234 7.29 5.63 -3.85
CA ALA A 234 7.75 6.92 -4.39
C ALA A 234 7.11 8.11 -3.65
N ALA A 235 5.79 8.10 -3.45
CA ALA A 235 5.10 9.15 -2.71
C ALA A 235 5.55 9.27 -1.24
N MET A 236 5.85 8.14 -0.58
CA MET A 236 6.37 8.16 0.79
C MET A 236 7.84 8.63 0.85
N VAL A 237 8.66 8.33 -0.16
CA VAL A 237 10.03 8.87 -0.23
C VAL A 237 9.99 10.38 -0.44
N ASP A 238 9.12 10.87 -1.31
CA ASP A 238 8.91 12.32 -1.50
C ASP A 238 8.41 13.01 -0.21
N LEU A 239 7.48 12.39 0.52
CA LEU A 239 7.10 12.90 1.84
C LEU A 239 8.27 12.85 2.84
N ALA A 240 9.10 11.80 2.81
CA ALA A 240 10.27 11.72 3.67
C ALA A 240 11.21 12.90 3.43
N ASP A 241 11.41 13.32 2.17
CA ASP A 241 12.20 14.50 1.83
C ASP A 241 11.60 15.78 2.41
N ARG A 242 10.28 15.99 2.25
CA ARG A 242 9.58 17.17 2.79
C ARG A 242 9.53 17.21 4.33
N LEU A 243 9.60 16.05 4.98
CA LEU A 243 9.73 15.92 6.43
C LEU A 243 11.19 15.90 6.89
N GLY A 244 12.15 16.06 6.00
CA GLY A 244 13.57 16.07 6.35
C GLY A 244 14.08 14.73 6.90
N ALA A 245 13.45 13.61 6.55
CA ALA A 245 13.82 12.27 6.98
C ALA A 245 14.84 11.62 6.03
N SER A 246 15.87 11.00 6.58
CA SER A 246 16.96 10.41 5.80
C SER A 246 16.53 9.15 5.04
N HIS A 247 15.66 8.33 5.64
CA HIS A 247 15.23 7.05 5.09
C HIS A 247 13.73 6.80 5.30
N LEU A 248 13.16 6.03 4.37
CA LEU A 248 11.85 5.41 4.51
C LEU A 248 12.01 3.97 5.02
N ILE A 249 11.35 3.68 6.13
CA ILE A 249 11.36 2.39 6.80
C ILE A 249 10.04 1.70 6.51
N THR A 250 10.08 0.43 6.12
CA THR A 250 8.86 -0.35 5.92
C THR A 250 8.96 -1.70 6.62
N GLY A 251 7.81 -2.27 6.99
CA GLY A 251 7.72 -3.60 7.58
C GLY A 251 7.86 -4.75 6.57
N HIS A 252 8.51 -4.53 5.42
CA HIS A 252 8.70 -5.60 4.44
C HIS A 252 9.83 -6.57 4.85
N TYR A 253 9.65 -7.84 4.53
CA TYR A 253 10.65 -8.90 4.71
C TYR A 253 11.52 -9.00 3.45
N ALA A 254 12.45 -8.06 3.32
CA ALA A 254 13.43 -7.98 2.23
C ALA A 254 14.71 -7.35 2.76
N ARG A 255 15.78 -7.37 1.97
CA ARG A 255 17.03 -6.67 2.27
C ARG A 255 17.34 -5.62 1.22
N VAL A 256 18.09 -4.61 1.63
CA VAL A 256 18.80 -3.72 0.70
C VAL A 256 20.24 -4.19 0.65
N VAL A 257 20.76 -4.40 -0.56
CA VAL A 257 22.17 -4.69 -0.82
C VAL A 257 22.71 -3.66 -1.79
N GLU A 258 23.97 -3.29 -1.64
CA GLU A 258 24.64 -2.34 -2.53
C GLU A 258 25.79 -3.03 -3.25
N ASP A 259 25.93 -2.74 -4.54
CA ASP A 259 27.13 -3.05 -5.31
C ASP A 259 27.60 -1.78 -6.05
N GLU A 260 28.59 -1.91 -6.94
CA GLU A 260 29.15 -0.79 -7.72
C GLU A 260 28.12 0.00 -8.55
N GLY A 261 26.97 -0.61 -8.88
CA GLY A 261 25.88 0.01 -9.63
C GLY A 261 24.74 0.57 -8.76
N GLY A 262 24.91 0.62 -7.44
CA GLY A 262 23.93 1.17 -6.48
C GLY A 262 23.09 0.12 -5.76
N ALA A 263 22.08 0.59 -5.02
CA ALA A 263 21.24 -0.24 -4.16
C ALA A 263 20.26 -1.14 -4.95
N LEU A 264 20.06 -2.36 -4.47
CA LEU A 264 19.15 -3.37 -5.01
C LEU A 264 18.38 -4.06 -3.88
N VAL A 265 17.22 -4.60 -4.23
CA VAL A 265 16.43 -5.42 -3.31
C VAL A 265 16.95 -6.85 -3.34
N ALA A 266 17.10 -7.48 -2.18
CA ALA A 266 17.41 -8.89 -2.04
C ALA A 266 16.37 -9.61 -1.16
N ALA A 267 16.28 -10.93 -1.30
CA ALA A 267 15.36 -11.74 -0.51
C ALA A 267 15.64 -11.61 1.00
N GLY A 268 14.58 -11.57 1.79
CA GLY A 268 14.65 -11.63 3.25
C GLY A 268 15.16 -12.99 3.74
N ARG A 269 15.57 -13.08 5.01
CA ARG A 269 16.03 -14.33 5.63
C ARG A 269 14.94 -15.40 5.72
N ASP A 270 13.70 -14.98 6.02
CA ASP A 270 12.54 -15.87 6.10
C ASP A 270 11.94 -16.06 4.69
N GLU A 271 12.29 -17.16 4.03
CA GLU A 271 11.81 -17.48 2.67
C GLU A 271 10.28 -17.55 2.57
N ALA A 272 9.59 -17.95 3.65
CA ALA A 272 8.13 -18.04 3.66
C ALA A 272 7.46 -16.67 3.70
N LYS A 273 8.20 -15.63 4.11
CA LYS A 273 7.74 -14.25 4.20
C LYS A 273 8.42 -13.31 3.20
N ASP A 274 9.42 -13.78 2.45
CA ASP A 274 10.18 -12.98 1.48
C ASP A 274 9.25 -12.15 0.57
N GLN A 275 9.39 -10.84 0.66
CA GLN A 275 8.60 -9.86 -0.09
C GLN A 275 9.38 -9.17 -1.22
N SER A 276 10.62 -9.62 -1.51
CA SER A 276 11.44 -9.06 -2.60
C SER A 276 10.72 -9.04 -3.95
N TYR A 277 9.91 -10.06 -4.25
CA TYR A 277 9.10 -10.11 -5.47
C TYR A 277 8.12 -8.93 -5.60
N MET A 278 7.49 -8.51 -4.49
CA MET A 278 6.54 -7.38 -4.50
C MET A 278 7.23 -6.02 -4.60
N LEU A 279 8.54 -5.99 -4.37
CA LEU A 279 9.41 -4.81 -4.39
C LEU A 279 10.30 -4.77 -5.63
N ALA A 280 10.18 -5.77 -6.52
CA ALA A 280 11.10 -5.97 -7.64
C ALA A 280 11.09 -4.82 -8.66
N ALA A 281 10.00 -4.03 -8.71
CA ALA A 281 9.84 -2.90 -9.62
C ALA A 281 10.32 -1.56 -9.03
N LEU A 282 11.05 -1.58 -7.91
CA LEU A 282 11.60 -0.37 -7.32
C LEU A 282 12.89 0.06 -8.03
N PRO A 283 13.00 1.33 -8.45
CA PRO A 283 14.25 1.86 -9.00
C PRO A 283 15.38 1.88 -7.97
N PRO A 284 16.66 1.65 -8.36
CA PRO A 284 17.81 1.65 -7.45
C PRO A 284 17.92 2.89 -6.55
N GLU A 285 17.63 4.08 -7.09
CA GLU A 285 17.62 5.35 -6.37
C GLU A 285 16.56 5.43 -5.28
N VAL A 286 15.41 4.77 -5.48
CA VAL A 286 14.37 4.65 -4.46
C VAL A 286 14.80 3.61 -3.42
N VAL A 287 15.36 2.47 -3.86
CA VAL A 287 15.86 1.42 -2.95
C VAL A 287 16.92 1.95 -2.00
N ALA A 288 17.81 2.84 -2.46
CA ALA A 288 18.83 3.49 -1.63
C ALA A 288 18.25 4.32 -0.47
N ARG A 289 16.99 4.73 -0.56
CA ARG A 289 16.27 5.46 0.51
C ARG A 289 15.52 4.54 1.47
N LEU A 290 15.54 3.22 1.25
CA LEU A 290 14.78 2.26 2.04
C LEU A 290 15.61 1.58 3.13
N ARG A 291 14.94 1.23 4.24
CA ARG A 291 15.42 0.21 5.17
C ARG A 291 14.30 -0.76 5.54
N PHE A 292 14.70 -2.00 5.80
CA PHE A 292 13.80 -3.10 6.15
C PHE A 292 14.22 -3.72 7.49
N PRO A 293 13.76 -3.20 8.64
CA PRO A 293 14.18 -3.68 9.95
C PRO A 293 13.78 -5.13 10.23
N LEU A 294 12.88 -5.73 9.45
CA LEU A 294 12.42 -7.11 9.67
C LEU A 294 13.16 -8.14 8.82
N ALA A 295 14.12 -7.70 8.00
CA ALA A 295 14.85 -8.52 7.04
C ALA A 295 15.41 -9.84 7.59
N ASP A 296 15.94 -9.79 8.82
CA ASP A 296 16.65 -10.90 9.46
C ASP A 296 15.82 -11.63 10.53
N LEU A 297 14.54 -11.28 10.65
CA LEU A 297 13.62 -11.82 11.64
C LEU A 297 12.63 -12.78 10.99
N SER A 298 12.34 -13.87 11.69
CA SER A 298 11.18 -14.69 11.41
C SER A 298 9.90 -13.99 11.86
N LYS A 299 8.76 -14.39 11.29
CA LYS A 299 7.46 -13.86 11.72
C LYS A 299 7.18 -14.09 13.21
N GLN A 300 7.67 -15.18 13.77
CA GLN A 300 7.51 -15.50 15.19
C GLN A 300 8.27 -14.48 16.06
N GLU A 301 9.54 -14.23 15.76
CA GLU A 301 10.34 -13.23 16.48
C GLU A 301 9.69 -11.84 16.44
N VAL A 302 9.10 -11.46 15.29
CA VAL A 302 8.36 -10.20 15.16
C VAL A 302 7.16 -10.13 16.11
N ARG A 303 6.39 -11.21 16.24
CA ARG A 303 5.27 -11.26 17.20
C ARG A 303 5.75 -11.19 18.65
N GLU A 304 6.84 -11.87 18.99
CA GLU A 304 7.43 -11.82 20.32
C GLU A 304 7.96 -10.43 20.68
N ILE A 305 8.50 -9.68 19.72
CA ILE A 305 8.87 -8.27 19.91
C ILE A 305 7.61 -7.43 20.15
N ALA A 306 6.55 -7.62 19.36
CA ALA A 306 5.31 -6.87 19.51
C ALA A 306 4.67 -7.08 20.90
N GLU A 307 4.66 -8.32 21.41
CA GLU A 307 4.13 -8.63 22.74
C GLU A 307 4.99 -8.01 23.86
N ARG A 308 6.33 -8.11 23.76
CA ARG A 308 7.24 -7.49 24.74
C ARG A 308 7.14 -5.96 24.74
N GLY A 309 6.93 -5.36 23.58
CA GLY A 309 6.73 -3.92 23.42
C GLY A 309 5.33 -3.44 23.82
N GLY A 310 4.42 -4.34 24.26
CA GLY A 310 3.07 -3.97 24.67
C GLY A 310 2.20 -3.42 23.53
N LEU A 311 2.53 -3.74 22.27
CA LEU A 311 1.81 -3.19 21.12
C LEU A 311 0.38 -3.73 21.06
N SER A 312 -0.61 -2.84 20.99
CA SER A 312 -2.05 -3.18 20.92
C SER A 312 -2.39 -4.11 19.74
N VAL A 313 -1.57 -4.05 18.68
CA VAL A 313 -1.73 -4.88 17.47
C VAL A 313 -1.05 -6.25 17.56
N ALA A 314 -0.33 -6.60 18.63
CA ALA A 314 0.54 -7.80 18.69
C ALA A 314 -0.16 -9.12 18.27
N ARG A 315 -1.47 -9.24 18.54
CA ARG A 315 -2.28 -10.42 18.21
C ARG A 315 -3.16 -10.24 16.98
N LYS A 316 -3.04 -9.13 16.26
CA LYS A 316 -3.85 -8.84 15.08
C LYS A 316 -3.48 -9.81 13.94
N PRO A 317 -4.47 -10.46 13.30
CA PRO A 317 -4.24 -11.28 12.12
C PRO A 317 -3.61 -10.47 10.97
N GLU A 318 -2.84 -11.14 10.11
CA GLU A 318 -2.32 -10.54 8.88
C GLU A 318 -3.43 -10.40 7.83
N SER A 319 -3.41 -9.30 7.07
CA SER A 319 -4.24 -9.21 5.87
C SER A 319 -3.64 -10.10 4.78
N GLN A 320 -4.47 -10.95 4.15
CA GLN A 320 -4.04 -11.92 3.14
C GLN A 320 -4.60 -11.62 1.73
N ASP A 321 -5.51 -10.65 1.61
CA ASP A 321 -6.17 -10.30 0.35
C ASP A 321 -5.62 -9.01 -0.25
N LEU A 322 -5.94 -8.77 -1.52
CA LEU A 322 -5.67 -7.49 -2.18
C LEU A 322 -6.34 -6.36 -1.38
N CYS A 323 -5.57 -5.31 -1.09
CA CYS A 323 -5.99 -4.25 -0.15
C CYS A 323 -7.33 -3.59 -0.53
N PHE A 324 -7.63 -3.49 -1.83
CA PHE A 324 -8.83 -2.84 -2.35
C PHE A 324 -10.03 -3.78 -2.54
N LEU A 325 -9.87 -5.09 -2.36
CA LEU A 325 -11.01 -6.00 -2.33
C LEU A 325 -11.81 -5.87 -1.04
N ALA A 326 -11.16 -5.49 0.07
CA ALA A 326 -11.80 -5.20 1.36
C ALA A 326 -12.82 -6.27 1.80
N GLY A 327 -12.46 -7.56 1.61
CA GLY A 327 -13.29 -8.71 1.97
C GLY A 327 -14.36 -9.10 0.94
N GLN A 328 -14.45 -8.42 -0.20
CA GLN A 328 -15.26 -8.85 -1.34
C GLN A 328 -14.54 -9.88 -2.21
N SER A 329 -15.31 -10.68 -2.93
CA SER A 329 -14.74 -11.59 -3.92
C SER A 329 -14.17 -10.81 -5.10
N LYS A 330 -13.08 -11.31 -5.71
CA LYS A 330 -12.53 -10.75 -6.95
C LYS A 330 -13.61 -10.63 -8.04
N LYS A 331 -14.49 -11.63 -8.15
CA LYS A 331 -15.59 -11.67 -9.11
C LYS A 331 -16.53 -10.47 -8.92
N ASP A 332 -16.97 -10.22 -7.68
CA ASP A 332 -17.86 -9.10 -7.39
C ASP A 332 -17.19 -7.76 -7.65
N PHE A 333 -15.90 -7.64 -7.33
CA PHE A 333 -15.12 -6.44 -7.60
C PHE A 333 -15.01 -6.13 -9.09
N LEU A 334 -14.63 -7.12 -9.91
CA LEU A 334 -14.51 -6.98 -11.37
C LEU A 334 -15.85 -6.61 -12.02
N ARG A 335 -16.96 -7.18 -11.53
CA ARG A 335 -18.30 -6.86 -12.00
C ARG A 335 -18.67 -5.41 -11.69
N ARG A 336 -18.52 -4.99 -10.43
CA ARG A 336 -18.91 -3.66 -9.95
C ARG A 336 -18.09 -2.54 -10.57
N HIS A 337 -16.76 -2.70 -10.57
CA HIS A 337 -15.83 -1.62 -10.92
C HIS A 337 -15.36 -1.69 -12.37
N GLY A 338 -15.38 -2.87 -12.99
CA GLY A 338 -14.92 -3.08 -14.37
C GLY A 338 -16.04 -3.35 -15.38
N GLY A 339 -17.29 -3.49 -14.94
CA GLY A 339 -18.40 -3.89 -15.82
C GLY A 339 -18.24 -5.30 -16.40
N LEU A 340 -17.33 -6.10 -15.85
CA LEU A 340 -17.06 -7.47 -16.29
C LEU A 340 -18.15 -8.40 -15.74
N ASN A 341 -19.30 -8.37 -16.40
CA ASN A 341 -20.45 -9.21 -16.07
C ASN A 341 -20.24 -10.65 -16.52
N ASP A 342 -20.92 -11.58 -15.84
CA ASP A 342 -20.94 -12.97 -16.28
C ASP A 342 -21.59 -13.05 -17.67
N MET A 343 -20.82 -13.54 -18.64
CA MET A 343 -21.27 -13.81 -19.99
C MET A 343 -20.77 -15.19 -20.38
N ALA A 344 -21.71 -16.07 -20.72
CA ALA A 344 -21.38 -17.42 -21.15
C ALA A 344 -20.43 -17.40 -22.34
N GLY A 345 -19.42 -18.27 -22.30
CA GLY A 345 -18.43 -18.42 -23.35
C GLY A 345 -17.98 -19.88 -23.45
N PRO A 346 -17.47 -20.32 -24.60
CA PRO A 346 -17.08 -21.70 -24.80
C PRO A 346 -15.75 -22.03 -24.10
N VAL A 347 -15.72 -23.19 -23.45
CA VAL A 347 -14.48 -23.86 -23.05
C VAL A 347 -14.09 -24.79 -24.18
N VAL A 348 -12.93 -24.57 -24.79
CA VAL A 348 -12.48 -25.32 -25.97
C VAL A 348 -11.20 -26.09 -25.69
N ASP A 349 -11.03 -27.24 -26.35
CA ASP A 349 -9.76 -27.95 -26.38
C ASP A 349 -8.74 -27.30 -27.34
N GLU A 350 -7.58 -27.93 -27.51
CA GLU A 350 -6.54 -27.44 -28.41
C GLU A 350 -6.94 -27.45 -29.89
N ALA A 351 -7.79 -28.39 -30.29
CA ALA A 351 -8.31 -28.51 -31.65
C ALA A 351 -9.48 -27.54 -31.92
N GLY A 352 -9.95 -26.82 -30.88
CA GLY A 352 -11.08 -25.91 -30.95
C GLY A 352 -12.43 -26.59 -30.77
N ASN A 353 -12.47 -27.86 -30.34
CA ASN A 353 -13.72 -28.52 -30.01
C ASN A 353 -14.25 -27.97 -28.69
N GLU A 354 -15.54 -27.65 -28.67
CA GLU A 354 -16.20 -27.20 -27.46
C GLU A 354 -16.41 -28.36 -26.48
N LEU A 355 -15.98 -28.16 -25.24
CA LEU A 355 -16.09 -29.11 -24.13
C LEU A 355 -17.19 -28.72 -23.13
N GLY A 356 -17.67 -27.48 -23.19
CA GLY A 356 -18.71 -26.92 -22.33
C GLY A 356 -18.64 -25.40 -22.30
N GLU A 357 -19.28 -24.79 -21.30
CA GLU A 357 -19.38 -23.34 -21.15
C GLU A 357 -18.79 -22.86 -19.82
N HIS A 358 -18.38 -21.59 -19.79
CA HIS A 358 -17.90 -20.89 -18.60
C HIS A 358 -18.61 -19.53 -18.42
N PRO A 359 -18.67 -18.95 -17.21
CA PRO A 359 -19.40 -17.71 -16.95
C PRO A 359 -18.66 -16.43 -17.40
N GLY A 360 -17.63 -16.52 -18.23
CA GLY A 360 -16.78 -15.39 -18.66
C GLY A 360 -15.29 -15.63 -18.47
N HIS A 361 -14.47 -15.18 -19.43
CA HIS A 361 -13.04 -15.52 -19.50
C HIS A 361 -12.21 -14.92 -18.34
N HIS A 362 -12.64 -13.78 -17.79
CA HIS A 362 -11.97 -13.07 -16.70
C HIS A 362 -11.97 -13.83 -15.35
N HIS A 363 -12.72 -14.93 -15.24
CA HIS A 363 -12.67 -15.83 -14.09
C HIS A 363 -11.49 -16.81 -14.12
N PHE A 364 -10.74 -16.85 -15.22
CA PHE A 364 -9.73 -17.87 -15.49
C PHE A 364 -8.33 -17.26 -15.62
N THR A 365 -7.35 -17.95 -15.03
CA THR A 365 -5.93 -17.64 -15.15
C THR A 365 -5.19 -18.83 -15.76
N VAL A 366 -4.20 -18.57 -16.62
CA VAL A 366 -3.33 -19.62 -17.18
C VAL A 366 -2.75 -20.51 -16.07
N GLY A 367 -2.83 -21.82 -16.26
CA GLY A 367 -2.44 -22.83 -15.27
C GLY A 367 -3.51 -23.20 -14.25
N GLN A 368 -4.69 -22.56 -14.27
CA GLN A 368 -5.82 -22.93 -13.41
C GLN A 368 -6.38 -24.30 -13.80
N ARG A 369 -6.59 -25.17 -12.79
CA ARG A 369 -7.18 -26.51 -12.94
C ARG A 369 -8.64 -26.60 -12.46
N ARG A 370 -8.95 -25.90 -11.36
CA ARG A 370 -10.26 -26.01 -10.69
C ARG A 370 -11.26 -25.03 -11.29
N GLY A 371 -12.55 -25.36 -11.21
CA GLY A 371 -13.64 -24.47 -11.62
C GLY A 371 -13.81 -24.31 -13.13
N LEU A 372 -13.30 -25.26 -13.94
CA LEU A 372 -13.42 -25.22 -15.41
C LEU A 372 -14.83 -25.54 -15.92
N GLY A 373 -15.68 -26.20 -15.12
CA GLY A 373 -17.05 -26.52 -15.51
C GLY A 373 -17.21 -27.64 -16.54
N VAL A 374 -16.12 -28.31 -16.93
CA VAL A 374 -16.12 -29.38 -17.96
C VAL A 374 -15.72 -30.73 -17.38
N ALA A 375 -16.36 -31.80 -17.88
CA ALA A 375 -16.00 -33.17 -17.56
C ALA A 375 -14.98 -33.69 -18.57
N ALA A 376 -13.85 -34.20 -18.09
CA ALA A 376 -12.80 -34.79 -18.92
C ALA A 376 -12.23 -36.05 -18.25
N THR A 377 -11.78 -36.99 -19.07
CA THR A 377 -11.13 -38.24 -18.62
C THR A 377 -9.78 -37.98 -17.94
N GLU A 378 -9.12 -36.88 -18.30
CA GLU A 378 -7.85 -36.45 -17.72
C GLU A 378 -7.96 -35.02 -17.16
N PRO A 379 -7.11 -34.64 -16.18
CA PRO A 379 -7.10 -33.28 -15.65
C PRO A 379 -6.74 -32.24 -16.71
N LEU A 380 -7.65 -31.30 -16.94
CA LEU A 380 -7.45 -30.16 -17.83
C LEU A 380 -7.00 -28.91 -17.06
N TYR A 381 -6.26 -28.06 -17.77
CA TYR A 381 -5.75 -26.79 -17.27
C TYR A 381 -6.00 -25.68 -18.29
N VAL A 382 -6.24 -24.45 -17.82
CA VAL A 382 -6.34 -23.26 -18.68
C VAL A 382 -5.00 -23.00 -19.35
N LEU A 383 -4.96 -23.13 -20.68
CA LEU A 383 -3.79 -22.79 -21.50
C LEU A 383 -3.79 -21.31 -21.88
N GLY A 384 -4.96 -20.71 -22.01
CA GLY A 384 -5.12 -19.32 -22.39
C GLY A 384 -6.58 -18.88 -22.37
N THR A 385 -6.79 -17.58 -22.40
CA THR A 385 -8.09 -16.93 -22.49
C THR A 385 -8.07 -15.96 -23.68
N ASP A 386 -9.18 -15.86 -24.40
CA ASP A 386 -9.38 -14.89 -25.45
C ASP A 386 -10.56 -14.00 -25.09
N ALA A 387 -10.28 -12.74 -24.80
CA ALA A 387 -11.30 -11.77 -24.43
C ALA A 387 -12.21 -11.39 -25.61
N SER A 388 -11.69 -11.42 -26.84
CA SER A 388 -12.42 -11.01 -28.04
C SER A 388 -13.50 -12.00 -28.43
N THR A 389 -13.24 -13.30 -28.24
CA THR A 389 -14.20 -14.38 -28.48
C THR A 389 -14.81 -14.94 -27.20
N ASN A 390 -14.49 -14.34 -26.04
CA ASN A 390 -14.86 -14.82 -24.70
C ASN A 390 -14.63 -16.34 -24.53
N THR A 391 -13.46 -16.84 -24.96
CA THR A 391 -13.16 -18.27 -25.00
C THR A 391 -12.10 -18.65 -23.97
N VAL A 392 -12.25 -19.80 -23.33
CA VAL A 392 -11.23 -20.40 -22.45
C VAL A 392 -10.67 -21.64 -23.11
N ARG A 393 -9.38 -21.62 -23.47
CA ARG A 393 -8.69 -22.78 -24.04
C ARG A 393 -8.12 -23.64 -22.93
N VAL A 394 -8.41 -24.93 -22.94
CA VAL A 394 -7.92 -25.91 -21.96
C VAL A 394 -7.18 -27.06 -22.62
N GLY A 395 -6.27 -27.70 -21.87
CA GLY A 395 -5.54 -28.86 -22.33
C GLY A 395 -4.77 -29.54 -21.20
N SER A 396 -3.93 -30.50 -21.57
CA SER A 396 -3.12 -31.25 -20.60
C SER A 396 -2.04 -30.38 -19.97
N ARG A 397 -1.55 -30.81 -18.80
CA ARG A 397 -0.49 -30.09 -18.08
C ARG A 397 0.77 -29.88 -18.91
N SER A 398 1.16 -30.86 -19.74
CA SER A 398 2.37 -30.79 -20.56
C SER A 398 2.35 -29.65 -21.58
N ARG A 399 1.18 -29.10 -21.91
CA ARG A 399 1.04 -27.94 -22.81
C ARG A 399 1.33 -26.61 -22.15
N LEU A 400 1.33 -26.55 -20.81
CA LEU A 400 1.71 -25.36 -20.06
C LEU A 400 3.23 -25.21 -19.91
N SER A 401 3.95 -26.31 -20.09
CA SER A 401 5.38 -26.42 -19.88
C SER A 401 6.11 -25.67 -20.98
N THR A 402 6.91 -24.67 -20.61
CA THR A 402 7.76 -23.94 -21.54
C THR A 402 9.14 -23.71 -20.93
N ASP A 403 10.17 -23.72 -21.77
CA ASP A 403 11.54 -23.34 -21.46
C ASP A 403 11.86 -21.90 -21.88
N ARG A 404 10.89 -21.16 -22.44
CA ARG A 404 11.07 -19.77 -22.89
C ARG A 404 9.90 -18.90 -22.51
N VAL A 405 10.17 -17.78 -21.88
CA VAL A 405 9.13 -16.83 -21.45
C VAL A 405 9.35 -15.48 -22.10
N ARG A 406 8.37 -15.03 -22.89
CA ARG A 406 8.35 -13.69 -23.46
C ARG A 406 8.00 -12.68 -22.39
N LEU A 407 8.79 -11.61 -22.36
CA LEU A 407 8.69 -10.52 -21.40
C LEU A 407 8.42 -9.22 -22.15
N ARG A 408 7.72 -8.29 -21.49
CA ARG A 408 7.51 -6.92 -21.95
C ARG A 408 7.76 -5.94 -20.82
N ASN A 409 8.06 -4.69 -21.18
CA ASN A 409 8.37 -3.61 -20.22
C ASN A 409 9.42 -4.08 -19.21
N ALA A 410 10.53 -4.64 -19.72
CA ALA A 410 11.59 -5.16 -18.89
C ALA A 410 12.55 -4.04 -18.49
N VAL A 411 12.95 -4.04 -17.22
CA VAL A 411 13.95 -3.13 -16.66
C VAL A 411 15.07 -3.99 -16.09
N MET A 412 16.26 -3.80 -16.61
CA MET A 412 17.48 -4.47 -16.19
C MET A 412 18.30 -3.51 -15.34
N HIS A 413 18.36 -3.72 -14.02
CA HIS A 413 19.22 -2.91 -13.14
C HIS A 413 20.69 -3.28 -13.31
N ARG A 414 20.98 -4.53 -13.69
CA ARG A 414 22.31 -5.01 -14.08
C ARG A 414 22.23 -5.74 -15.41
N ASP A 415 23.40 -5.95 -16.01
CA ASP A 415 23.53 -6.74 -17.22
C ASP A 415 22.94 -8.15 -17.05
N GLY A 416 22.26 -8.62 -18.10
CA GLY A 416 21.60 -9.92 -18.17
C GLY A 416 22.53 -11.10 -17.91
N GLY A 417 23.82 -10.95 -18.18
CA GLY A 417 24.83 -11.96 -17.83
C GLY A 417 24.96 -12.25 -16.33
N ARG A 418 24.41 -11.39 -15.45
CA ARG A 418 24.32 -11.65 -14.00
C ARG A 418 23.11 -12.48 -13.59
N VAL A 419 22.10 -12.60 -14.44
CA VAL A 419 20.88 -13.35 -14.14
C VAL A 419 21.20 -14.85 -14.13
N ASP A 420 20.95 -15.50 -13.01
CA ASP A 420 21.09 -16.96 -12.87
C ASP A 420 19.74 -17.66 -12.65
N ARG A 421 18.69 -16.91 -12.30
CA ARG A 421 17.34 -17.42 -12.07
C ARG A 421 16.25 -16.37 -12.26
N VAL A 422 15.03 -16.83 -12.47
CA VAL A 422 13.83 -15.99 -12.59
C VAL A 422 12.71 -16.52 -11.72
N ARG A 423 12.03 -15.64 -10.99
CA ARG A 423 10.78 -15.96 -10.27
C ARG A 423 9.58 -15.46 -11.08
N LEU A 424 8.76 -16.41 -11.57
CA LEU A 424 7.62 -16.14 -12.46
C LEU A 424 6.26 -16.08 -11.73
N ARG A 425 6.26 -16.39 -10.43
CA ARG A 425 5.11 -16.31 -9.54
C ARG A 425 5.60 -16.14 -8.10
N TYR A 426 4.87 -15.37 -7.29
CA TYR A 426 5.31 -14.97 -5.96
C TYR A 426 5.72 -16.14 -5.03
N HIS A 427 4.83 -17.10 -4.82
CA HIS A 427 5.06 -18.26 -3.94
C HIS A 427 5.55 -19.50 -4.71
N THR A 428 6.50 -19.31 -5.62
CA THR A 428 7.17 -20.42 -6.32
C THR A 428 8.67 -20.27 -6.23
N GLU A 429 9.38 -21.40 -6.20
CA GLU A 429 10.83 -21.40 -6.32
C GLU A 429 11.28 -20.69 -7.62
N PRO A 430 12.33 -19.87 -7.57
CA PRO A 430 12.95 -19.35 -8.78
C PRO A 430 13.47 -20.47 -9.68
N VAL A 431 13.32 -20.30 -10.98
CA VAL A 431 13.79 -21.25 -12.00
C VAL A 431 15.14 -20.79 -12.51
N PRO A 432 16.18 -21.65 -12.58
CA PRO A 432 17.44 -21.30 -13.21
C PRO A 432 17.21 -20.82 -14.64
N ALA A 433 17.81 -19.69 -15.01
CA ALA A 433 17.46 -18.99 -16.24
C ALA A 433 18.60 -18.11 -16.75
N ARG A 434 18.54 -17.78 -18.04
CA ARG A 434 19.49 -16.92 -18.74
C ARG A 434 18.74 -15.89 -19.58
N ILE A 435 19.34 -14.71 -19.69
CA ILE A 435 18.84 -13.62 -20.53
C ILE A 435 20.04 -12.82 -21.04
N ASP A 436 20.01 -12.48 -22.32
CA ASP A 436 21.03 -11.64 -22.94
C ASP A 436 20.44 -10.26 -23.19
N ALA A 437 20.72 -9.32 -22.28
CA ALA A 437 20.22 -7.96 -22.35
C ALA A 437 21.14 -7.03 -21.54
N PRO A 438 21.58 -5.88 -22.08
CA PRO A 438 22.31 -4.90 -21.29
C PRO A 438 21.41 -4.29 -20.20
N ALA A 439 22.02 -3.67 -19.19
CA ALA A 439 21.29 -2.85 -18.23
C ALA A 439 20.48 -1.75 -18.94
N GLY A 440 19.31 -1.41 -18.40
CA GLY A 440 18.39 -0.40 -18.97
C GLY A 440 16.98 -0.95 -19.24
N GLU A 441 16.19 -0.14 -19.95
CA GLU A 441 14.81 -0.45 -20.30
C GLU A 441 14.69 -1.13 -21.66
N HIS A 442 13.84 -2.16 -21.73
CA HIS A 442 13.60 -2.96 -22.93
C HIS A 442 12.11 -3.16 -23.16
N LYS A 443 11.66 -2.90 -24.39
CA LYS A 443 10.24 -3.09 -24.74
C LYS A 443 9.82 -4.55 -24.67
N ALA A 444 10.69 -5.45 -25.13
CA ALA A 444 10.47 -6.88 -25.12
C ALA A 444 11.81 -7.62 -24.95
N LEU A 445 11.77 -8.71 -24.20
CA LEU A 445 12.87 -9.65 -24.03
C LEU A 445 12.31 -11.08 -24.02
N GLU A 446 13.18 -12.08 -24.10
CA GLU A 446 12.84 -13.48 -23.87
C GLU A 446 13.84 -14.06 -22.87
N VAL A 447 13.33 -14.72 -21.83
CA VAL A 447 14.16 -15.42 -20.85
C VAL A 447 14.15 -16.91 -21.16
N GLU A 448 15.33 -17.53 -21.21
CA GLU A 448 15.51 -18.97 -21.38
C GLU A 448 15.60 -19.64 -20.00
N LEU A 449 14.83 -20.70 -19.79
CA LEU A 449 14.77 -21.45 -18.55
C LEU A 449 15.57 -22.75 -18.70
N GLU A 450 16.43 -23.07 -17.74
CA GLU A 450 17.19 -24.33 -17.77
C GLU A 450 16.33 -25.55 -17.38
N ARG A 451 15.12 -25.30 -16.83
CA ARG A 451 14.10 -26.30 -16.58
C ARG A 451 12.72 -25.73 -16.94
N PRO A 452 11.80 -26.53 -17.52
CA PRO A 452 10.52 -26.00 -17.92
C PRO A 452 9.67 -25.48 -16.74
N PHE A 453 8.90 -24.42 -16.99
CA PHE A 453 7.93 -23.86 -16.05
C PHE A 453 6.50 -24.02 -16.60
N ASP A 454 5.59 -24.45 -15.73
CA ASP A 454 4.18 -24.65 -16.08
C ASP A 454 3.39 -23.34 -15.93
N GLY A 455 2.92 -22.79 -17.05
CA GLY A 455 1.89 -21.75 -17.07
C GLY A 455 2.37 -20.40 -16.53
N PRO A 456 3.38 -19.77 -17.15
CA PRO A 456 3.69 -18.37 -16.89
C PRO A 456 2.50 -17.51 -17.31
N ALA A 457 1.82 -16.89 -16.35
CA ALA A 457 0.55 -16.20 -16.59
C ALA A 457 0.79 -14.78 -17.15
N PRO A 458 0.25 -14.42 -18.32
CA PRO A 458 0.39 -13.08 -18.88
C PRO A 458 -0.12 -12.00 -17.91
N GLY A 459 0.65 -10.93 -17.72
CA GLY A 459 0.36 -9.86 -16.78
C GLY A 459 0.95 -10.06 -15.37
N GLN A 460 1.43 -11.25 -15.02
CA GLN A 460 2.24 -11.42 -13.81
C GLN A 460 3.66 -10.83 -14.00
N ALA A 461 4.35 -10.58 -12.89
CA ALA A 461 5.73 -10.12 -12.91
C ALA A 461 6.69 -11.30 -13.13
N ALA A 462 7.75 -11.06 -13.89
CA ALA A 462 8.95 -11.90 -13.94
C ALA A 462 10.06 -11.16 -13.21
N VAL A 463 10.57 -11.73 -12.13
CA VAL A 463 11.64 -11.12 -11.31
C VAL A 463 12.94 -11.82 -11.65
N LEU A 464 13.87 -11.07 -12.24
CA LEU A 464 15.17 -11.55 -12.72
C LEU A 464 16.20 -11.39 -11.59
N MET A 465 16.88 -12.47 -11.24
CA MET A 465 17.66 -12.54 -10.01
C MET A 465 19.09 -13.04 -10.26
N SER A 466 20.00 -12.59 -9.41
CA SER A 466 21.36 -13.12 -9.25
C SER A 466 21.49 -13.63 -7.83
N GLY A 467 21.41 -14.96 -7.64
CA GLY A 467 21.28 -15.53 -6.31
C GLY A 467 19.98 -15.08 -5.64
N ASP A 468 20.08 -14.30 -4.57
CA ASP A 468 18.96 -13.72 -3.83
C ASP A 468 18.67 -12.25 -4.17
N VAL A 469 19.47 -11.63 -5.04
CA VAL A 469 19.37 -10.21 -5.40
C VAL A 469 18.50 -10.03 -6.64
N VAL A 470 17.56 -9.10 -6.61
CA VAL A 470 16.78 -8.67 -7.77
C VAL A 470 17.64 -7.76 -8.64
N VAL A 471 17.94 -8.21 -9.85
CA VAL A 471 18.77 -7.49 -10.82
C VAL A 471 17.97 -6.99 -12.04
N GLY A 472 16.68 -7.31 -12.08
CA GLY A 472 15.74 -6.77 -13.04
C GLY A 472 14.33 -7.31 -12.83
N HIS A 473 13.38 -6.74 -13.55
CA HIS A 473 11.99 -7.16 -13.54
C HIS A 473 11.34 -6.93 -14.89
N ALA A 474 10.26 -7.65 -15.17
CA ALA A 474 9.45 -7.46 -16.37
C ALA A 474 8.01 -7.91 -16.13
N THR A 475 7.14 -7.67 -17.12
CA THR A 475 5.83 -8.30 -17.18
C THR A 475 5.84 -9.48 -18.14
N ILE A 476 5.27 -10.60 -17.73
CA ILE A 476 5.06 -11.76 -18.61
C ILE A 476 4.11 -11.34 -19.72
N ALA A 477 4.57 -11.46 -20.96
CA ALA A 477 3.78 -11.14 -22.15
C ALA A 477 2.82 -12.28 -22.50
N SER A 478 1.75 -11.94 -23.21
CA SER A 478 0.87 -12.97 -23.79
C SER A 478 1.66 -13.80 -24.79
N GLN A 479 1.55 -15.11 -24.70
CA GLN A 479 1.96 -15.99 -25.80
C GLN A 479 0.93 -15.79 -26.91
N THR A 480 1.15 -14.82 -27.80
CA THR A 480 0.44 -14.83 -29.08
C THR A 480 0.76 -16.18 -29.72
N GLY A 481 -0.28 -16.98 -29.92
CA GLY A 481 -0.17 -18.39 -30.27
C GLY A 481 0.87 -18.62 -31.34
N SER A 482 1.68 -19.67 -31.18
CA SER A 482 2.26 -20.32 -32.34
C SER A 482 1.11 -20.54 -33.31
N LYS A 483 1.16 -19.85 -34.46
CA LYS A 483 0.32 -20.20 -35.59
C LYS A 483 0.55 -21.66 -35.97
#